data_AF-A0A5N9AB53-F1
#
_entry.id   AF-A0A5N9AB53-F1
#
_cell.length_a   1.000
_cell.length_b   1.000
_cell.length_c   1.000
_cell.angle_alpha   90.00
_cell.angle_beta   90.00
_cell.angle_gamma   90.00
#
_symmetry.space_group_name_H-M   'P 1'
#
loop_
_entity.id
_entity.type
_entity.pdbx_description
1 polymer ?
#
loop_
_entity_poly.entity_id
_entity_poly.type
_entity_poly.pdbx_seq_one_letter_code
_entity_poly.pdbx_strand_id
1 'polypeptide(L)' 'MAGKKKSVSFEIQEDLVGMLEHITKKYDLPNIDKAMRCVLDFVALDGDWDDIFTTRRCIRCGGKPGWEEK' A
#
# COMPACT_ATOMS: atom_id res chain seq x y z
N MET A 1 6.76 -20.13 7.27
CA MET A 1 5.60 -20.52 6.42
C MET A 1 4.62 -19.37 6.40
N ALA A 2 4.10 -18.98 5.23
CA ALA A 2 3.05 -17.96 5.18
C ALA A 2 1.79 -18.52 5.87
N GLY A 3 1.25 -17.82 6.86
CA GLY A 3 0.02 -18.19 7.55
C GLY A 3 -1.18 -18.28 6.60
N LYS A 4 -2.35 -18.65 7.14
CA LYS A 4 -3.58 -18.76 6.34
C LYS A 4 -3.91 -17.42 5.68
N LYS A 5 -4.06 -17.42 4.35
CA LYS A 5 -4.54 -16.25 3.60
C LYS A 5 -6.05 -16.09 3.81
N LYS A 6 -6.52 -14.86 3.97
CA LYS A 6 -7.93 -14.50 4.01
C LYS A 6 -8.20 -13.48 2.91
N SER A 7 -9.20 -13.73 2.07
CA SER A 7 -9.66 -12.76 1.09
C SER A 7 -10.58 -11.75 1.77
N VAL A 8 -10.36 -10.47 1.50
CA VAL A 8 -11.10 -9.32 2.04
C VAL A 8 -11.23 -8.28 0.94
N SER A 9 -12.36 -7.59 0.88
CA SER A 9 -12.61 -6.51 -0.08
C SER A 9 -12.45 -5.17 0.61
N PHE A 10 -11.68 -4.26 -0.01
CA PHE A 10 -11.52 -2.88 0.43
C PHE A 10 -11.64 -1.95 -0.77
N GLU A 11 -12.18 -0.76 -0.53
CA GLU A 11 -12.12 0.33 -1.49
C GLU A 11 -10.91 1.20 -1.16
N ILE A 12 -10.05 1.40 -2.16
CA ILE A 12 -8.92 2.33 -2.11
C ILE A 12 -8.93 3.18 -3.38
N GLN A 13 -8.20 4.29 -3.37
CA GLN A 13 -8.13 5.17 -4.53
C GLN A 13 -7.36 4.52 -5.69
N GLU A 14 -7.81 4.80 -6.91
CA GLU A 14 -7.28 4.21 -8.15
C GLU A 14 -5.77 4.38 -8.31
N ASP A 15 -5.24 5.55 -7.92
CA ASP A 15 -3.81 5.83 -7.98
C ASP A 15 -2.99 4.96 -7.00
N LEU A 16 -3.56 4.50 -5.89
CA LEU A 16 -2.89 3.51 -5.01
C LEU A 16 -2.91 2.11 -5.61
N VAL A 17 -3.93 1.77 -6.41
CA VAL A 17 -3.92 0.52 -7.19
C VAL A 17 -2.78 0.59 -8.20
N GLY A 18 -2.64 1.71 -8.92
CA GLY A 18 -1.52 1.97 -9.82
C GLY A 18 -0.16 1.88 -9.12
N MET A 19 -0.04 2.41 -7.90
CA MET A 19 1.17 2.28 -7.08
C MET A 19 1.51 0.81 -6.78
N LEU A 20 0.53 0.00 -6.38
CA LEU A 20 0.73 -1.41 -6.08
C LEU A 20 1.13 -2.21 -7.33
N GLU A 21 0.54 -1.89 -8.50
CA GLU A 21 0.92 -2.48 -9.77
C GLU A 21 2.35 -2.10 -10.18
N HIS A 22 2.72 -0.82 -10.02
CA HIS A 22 4.09 -0.35 -10.28
C HIS A 22 5.11 -1.08 -9.39
N ILE A 23 4.86 -1.17 -8.08
CA ILE A 23 5.71 -1.92 -7.14
C ILE A 23 5.81 -3.39 -7.55
N THR A 24 4.69 -3.99 -7.94
CA THR A 24 4.66 -5.39 -8.39
C THR A 24 5.58 -5.61 -9.58
N LYS A 25 5.53 -4.74 -10.60
CA LYS A 25 6.40 -4.81 -11.78
C LYS A 25 7.86 -4.50 -11.44
N LYS A 26 8.11 -3.42 -10.70
CA LYS A 26 9.46 -2.93 -10.39
C LYS A 26 10.29 -3.93 -9.60
N TYR A 27 9.67 -4.69 -8.71
CA TYR A 27 10.34 -5.66 -7.85
C TYR A 27 10.05 -7.12 -8.22
N ASP A 28 9.49 -7.37 -9.41
CA ASP A 28 9.16 -8.71 -9.92
C ASP A 28 8.36 -9.56 -8.91
N LEU A 29 7.32 -8.95 -8.34
CA LEU A 29 6.43 -9.64 -7.41
C LEU A 29 5.35 -10.40 -8.19
N PRO A 30 4.90 -11.57 -7.70
CA PRO A 30 3.93 -12.39 -8.41
C PRO A 30 2.56 -11.72 -8.62
N ASN A 31 2.15 -10.83 -7.72
CA ASN A 31 0.88 -10.11 -7.81
C ASN A 31 0.79 -8.95 -6.80
N ILE A 32 -0.26 -8.14 -6.95
CA ILE A 32 -0.58 -7.03 -6.04
C ILE A 32 -0.80 -7.49 -4.59
N ASP A 33 -1.29 -8.71 -4.35
CA ASP A 33 -1.46 -9.26 -3.00
C ASP A 33 -0.11 -9.39 -2.28
N LYS A 34 0.95 -9.78 -3.02
CA LYS A 34 2.30 -9.83 -2.47
C LYS A 34 2.81 -8.43 -2.16
N ALA A 35 2.59 -7.46 -3.04
CA ALA A 35 2.98 -6.08 -2.83
C ALA A 35 2.30 -5.49 -1.57
N MET A 36 0.97 -5.63 -1.48
CA MET A 36 0.21 -5.18 -0.31
C MET A 36 0.69 -5.86 0.98
N ARG A 37 0.93 -7.18 0.95
CA ARG A 37 1.46 -7.89 2.12
C ARG A 37 2.81 -7.34 2.55
N CYS A 38 3.73 -7.06 1.62
CA CYS A 38 5.03 -6.49 1.97
C CYS A 38 4.89 -5.10 2.64
N VAL A 39 3.95 -4.27 2.18
CA VAL A 39 3.65 -2.98 2.83
C VAL A 39 3.12 -3.20 4.25
N LEU A 40 2.15 -4.09 4.44
CA LEU A 40 1.57 -4.37 5.76
C LEU A 40 2.59 -5.01 6.72
N ASP A 41 3.43 -5.91 6.23
CA ASP A 41 4.50 -6.54 7.01
C ASP A 41 5.51 -5.48 7.49
N PHE A 42 5.89 -4.53 6.62
CA PHE A 42 6.74 -3.40 7.02
C PHE A 42 6.07 -2.53 8.09
N VAL A 43 4.80 -2.16 7.90
CA VAL A 43 4.03 -1.38 8.90
C VAL A 43 3.95 -2.11 10.24
N ALA A 44 3.83 -3.44 10.23
CA ALA A 44 3.72 -4.24 11.44
C ALA A 44 5.06 -4.44 12.19
N LEU A 45 6.18 -4.48 11.48
CA LEU A 45 7.50 -4.79 12.06
C LEU A 45 8.36 -3.55 12.30
N ASP A 46 8.39 -2.65 11.33
CA ASP A 46 9.35 -1.54 11.26
C ASP A 46 8.68 -0.15 11.24
N GLY A 47 7.37 -0.10 10.95
CA GLY A 47 6.63 1.14 10.85
C GLY A 47 6.37 1.82 12.20
N ASP A 48 6.53 3.14 12.25
CA ASP A 48 6.07 3.94 13.39
C ASP A 48 4.55 4.18 13.28
N TRP A 49 3.78 3.57 14.18
CA TRP A 49 2.32 3.61 14.15
C TRP A 49 1.78 5.00 14.50
N ASP A 50 2.44 5.70 15.41
CA ASP A 50 2.04 7.07 15.76
C ASP A 50 2.25 7.96 14.55
N ASP A 51 3.39 7.83 13.87
CA ASP A 51 3.65 8.56 12.64
C ASP A 51 2.61 8.25 11.53
N ILE A 52 2.24 6.97 11.36
CA ILE A 52 1.28 6.52 10.33
C ILE A 52 -0.15 6.98 10.61
N PHE A 53 -0.64 6.90 11.86
CA PHE A 53 -2.06 7.04 12.17
C PHE A 53 -2.45 8.35 12.87
N THR A 54 -1.53 9.08 13.49
CA THR A 54 -1.88 10.33 14.20
C THR A 54 -1.95 11.56 13.29
N THR A 55 -1.26 11.52 12.14
CA THR A 55 -1.22 12.64 11.19
C THR A 55 -2.15 12.40 10.00
N ARG A 56 -2.92 13.43 9.60
CA ARG A 56 -3.73 13.37 8.37
C ARG A 56 -2.83 13.41 7.13
N ARG A 57 -2.48 12.24 6.60
CA ARG A 57 -1.56 12.04 5.46
C ARG A 57 -2.22 11.88 4.10
N CYS A 58 -3.50 12.23 3.97
CA CYS A 58 -4.18 12.10 2.69
C CYS A 58 -3.51 12.97 1.63
N ILE A 59 -2.76 12.32 0.73
CA ILE A 59 -2.03 12.95 -0.37
C ILE A 59 -2.96 13.52 -1.46
N ARG A 60 -4.27 13.43 -1.26
CA ARG A 60 -5.32 13.97 -2.14
C ARG A 60 -6.09 15.12 -1.51
N CYS A 61 -5.99 15.31 -0.19
CA CYS A 61 -6.63 16.45 0.47
C CYS A 61 -6.04 17.75 -0.08
N GLY A 62 -6.91 18.73 -0.36
CA GLY A 62 -6.53 20.01 -0.94
C GLY A 62 -6.29 19.99 -2.46
N GLY A 63 -6.87 19.03 -3.20
CA GLY A 63 -6.82 19.00 -4.67
C GLY A 63 -5.50 18.49 -5.25
N LYS A 64 -4.71 17.77 -4.45
CA LYS A 64 -3.45 17.17 -4.88
C LYS A 64 -3.71 15.95 -5.78
N PRO A 65 -2.83 15.65 -6.76
CA PRO A 65 -3.05 14.62 -7.78
C PRO A 65 -3.02 13.18 -7.22
N GLY A 66 -2.50 12.97 -6.01
CA GLY A 66 -2.31 11.64 -5.44
C GLY A 66 -0.93 11.07 -5.78
N TRP A 67 -0.86 9.75 -5.91
CA TRP A 67 0.34 9.05 -6.37
C TRP A 67 0.45 9.14 -7.90
N GLU A 68 1.66 9.39 -8.38
CA GLU A 68 1.99 9.42 -9.80
C GLU A 68 3.26 8.59 -10.00
N GLU A 69 3.28 7.78 -11.07
CA GLU A 69 4.47 7.02 -11.46
C GLU A 69 5.60 7.98 -11.84
N LYS A 70 6.77 7.83 -11.22
CA LYS A 70 7.97 8.64 -11.48
C LYS A 70 9.03 7.85 -12.20
#